data_AF-A0A4V1IVU8-F1
#
_entry.id   AF-A0A4V1IVU8-F1
#
_cell.length_a   1.000
_cell.length_b   1.000
_cell.length_c   1.000
_cell.angle_alpha   90.00
_cell.angle_beta   90.00
_cell.angle_gamma   90.00
#
_symmetry.space_group_name_H-M   'P 1'
#
loop_
_entity.id
_entity.type
_entity.pdbx_description
1 polymer ?
#
loop_
_entity_poly.entity_id
_entity_poly.type
_entity_poly.pdbx_seq_one_letter_code
_entity_poly.pdbx_strand_id
1 'polypeptide(L)'
;GAGIKIGIIDTGIDYTHPALGGCFGPKCKVAFGYDFAGDAYTGLNRAKPDADPLDQCNGHGTHVAGLVAAKSDMAMGTAPGATLGAYRVFGCTGSVEMHLMISAM
;
A
#
# COMPACT_ATOMS: atom_id res chain seq x y z
N GLY A 1 3.24 17.36 5.24
CA GLY A 1 3.81 16.12 5.79
C GLY A 1 5.26 15.85 5.39
N ALA A 2 6.06 16.84 4.98
CA ALA A 2 7.48 16.58 4.71
C ALA A 2 8.19 16.02 5.95
N GLY A 3 9.06 15.02 5.76
CA GLY A 3 9.77 14.34 6.85
C GLY A 3 8.94 13.32 7.64
N ILE A 4 7.63 13.22 7.39
CA ILE A 4 6.75 12.24 8.06
C ILE A 4 6.68 10.97 7.23
N LYS A 5 6.75 9.83 7.91
CA LYS A 5 6.48 8.49 7.36
C LYS A 5 5.08 8.05 7.76
N ILE A 6 4.29 7.55 6.82
CA ILE A 6 2.92 7.07 7.04
C ILE A 6 2.82 5.65 6.48
N GLY A 7 2.52 4.66 7.31
CA GLY A 7 2.23 3.29 6.88
C GLY A 7 0.75 3.15 6.52
N ILE A 8 0.46 2.56 5.36
CA ILE A 8 -0.88 2.21 4.91
C ILE A 8 -1.02 0.69 5.02
N ILE A 9 -1.92 0.23 5.89
CA ILE A 9 -2.27 -1.18 6.05
C ILE A 9 -3.58 -1.42 5.30
N ASP A 10 -3.51 -2.00 4.10
CA ASP A 10 -4.65 -2.09 3.17
C ASP A 10 -4.42 -3.19 2.11
N THR A 11 -5.05 -3.12 0.92
CA THR A 11 -4.89 -4.03 -0.22
C THR A 11 -3.55 -3.92 -0.92
N GLY A 12 -2.66 -3.06 -0.44
CA GLY A 12 -1.40 -2.69 -1.09
C GLY A 12 -1.47 -1.31 -1.73
N ILE A 13 -0.43 -0.94 -2.47
CA ILE A 13 -0.39 0.35 -3.18
C ILE A 13 0.15 0.09 -4.59
N ASP A 14 -0.56 0.57 -5.60
CA ASP A 14 0.00 0.76 -6.94
C ASP A 14 1.01 1.91 -6.90
N TYR A 15 2.23 1.58 -6.48
CA TYR A 15 3.32 2.54 -6.45
C TYR A 15 3.81 2.92 -7.86
N THR A 16 3.37 2.22 -8.91
CA THR A 16 3.68 2.59 -10.31
C THR A 16 2.81 3.75 -10.79
N HIS A 17 1.75 4.09 -10.06
CA HIS A 17 0.91 5.23 -10.38
C HIS A 17 1.70 6.56 -10.30
N PRO A 18 1.68 7.42 -11.34
CA PRO A 18 2.50 8.64 -11.37
C PRO A 18 2.26 9.61 -10.20
N ALA A 19 1.00 9.74 -9.77
CA ALA A 19 0.65 10.58 -8.62
C ALA A 19 1.22 10.06 -7.28
N LEU A 20 1.66 8.81 -7.24
CA LEU A 20 2.31 8.15 -6.10
C LEU A 20 3.80 7.89 -6.37
N GLY A 21 4.41 8.63 -7.30
CA GLY A 21 5.85 8.67 -7.53
C GLY A 21 6.38 7.67 -8.56
N GLY A 22 5.57 6.68 -8.99
CA GLY A 22 5.93 5.78 -10.09
C GLY A 22 7.06 4.78 -9.78
N CYS A 23 7.40 4.56 -8.51
CA CYS A 23 8.42 3.59 -8.12
C CYS A 23 8.24 3.13 -6.67
N PHE A 24 8.88 2.00 -6.34
CA PHE A 24 8.94 1.43 -5.00
C PHE A 24 10.37 1.35 -4.47
N GLY A 25 10.54 1.62 -3.17
CA GLY A 25 11.81 1.44 -2.46
C GLY A 25 12.53 2.75 -2.15
N PRO A 26 13.82 2.69 -1.77
CA PRO A 26 14.55 3.85 -1.30
C PRO A 26 14.49 5.02 -2.29
N LYS A 27 14.19 6.22 -1.78
CA LYS A 27 14.01 7.48 -2.53
C LYS A 27 12.70 7.59 -3.33
N CYS A 28 11.84 6.58 -3.32
CA CYS A 28 10.49 6.67 -3.87
C CYS A 28 9.51 7.28 -2.87
N LYS A 29 8.35 7.71 -3.36
CA LYS A 29 7.22 8.18 -2.55
C LYS A 29 6.68 7.04 -1.67
N VAL A 30 6.51 5.85 -2.25
CA VAL A 30 6.26 4.60 -1.54
C VAL A 30 7.61 3.94 -1.31
N ALA A 31 8.19 4.15 -0.12
CA ALA A 31 9.61 3.90 0.10
C ALA A 31 9.94 2.57 0.78
N PHE A 32 8.95 1.96 1.42
CA PHE A 32 9.08 0.72 2.18
C PHE A 32 7.73 0.01 2.22
N GLY A 33 7.73 -1.27 2.59
CA GLY A 33 6.51 -2.05 2.59
C GLY A 33 6.78 -3.54 2.55
N TYR A 34 5.71 -4.32 2.66
CA TYR A 34 5.72 -5.77 2.61
C TYR A 34 4.31 -6.29 2.33
N ASP A 35 4.21 -7.39 1.59
CA ASP A 35 2.95 -8.13 1.44
C ASP A 35 2.91 -9.29 2.43
N PHE A 36 1.98 -9.20 3.39
CA PHE A 36 1.75 -10.25 4.38
C PHE A 36 0.77 -11.32 3.87
N ALA A 37 -0.01 -11.04 2.84
CA ALA A 37 -1.11 -11.87 2.37
C ALA A 37 -0.74 -12.67 1.12
N GLY A 38 -0.22 -12.02 0.08
CA GLY A 38 -0.05 -12.56 -1.26
C GLY A 38 -1.34 -12.46 -2.10
N ASP A 39 -1.17 -12.33 -3.42
CA ASP A 39 -2.27 -12.08 -4.38
C ASP A 39 -3.47 -13.03 -4.27
N ALA A 40 -3.18 -14.32 -4.07
CA ALA A 40 -4.19 -15.37 -4.05
C ALA A 40 -4.86 -15.54 -2.67
N TYR A 41 -4.53 -14.73 -1.67
CA TYR A 41 -5.13 -14.80 -0.34
C TYR A 41 -6.60 -14.35 -0.39
N THR A 42 -7.48 -15.10 0.27
CA THR A 42 -8.93 -14.84 0.30
C THR A 42 -9.49 -14.65 1.70
N GLY A 43 -8.66 -14.77 2.74
CA GLY A 43 -9.12 -14.88 4.12
C GLY A 43 -9.40 -16.33 4.57
N LEU A 44 -9.50 -17.28 3.63
CA LEU A 44 -9.85 -18.68 3.90
C LEU A 44 -8.73 -19.67 3.59
N ASN A 45 -7.68 -19.21 2.90
CA ASN A 45 -6.51 -19.99 2.56
C ASN A 45 -5.27 -19.47 3.30
N ARG A 46 -4.19 -20.24 3.25
CA ARG A 46 -2.92 -19.82 3.83
C ARG A 46 -2.33 -18.65 3.04
N ALA A 47 -1.96 -17.59 3.74
CA ALA A 47 -1.22 -16.47 3.18
C ALA A 47 0.13 -16.91 2.59
N LYS A 48 0.56 -16.21 1.54
CA LYS A 48 1.85 -16.37 0.86
C LYS A 48 2.56 -15.01 0.83
N PRO A 49 3.19 -14.61 1.94
CA PRO A 49 3.84 -13.32 2.05
C PRO A 49 5.02 -13.17 1.09
N ASP A 50 5.26 -11.95 0.62
CA ASP A 50 6.43 -11.59 -0.16
C ASP A 50 6.79 -10.10 0.00
N ALA A 51 7.88 -9.68 -0.64
CA ALA A 51 8.44 -8.35 -0.47
C ALA A 51 7.76 -7.26 -1.31
N ASP A 52 6.78 -7.62 -2.15
CA ASP A 52 6.14 -6.73 -3.11
C ASP A 52 4.69 -6.39 -2.72
N PRO A 53 4.45 -5.21 -2.12
CA PRO A 53 3.11 -4.77 -1.72
C PRO A 53 2.31 -4.13 -2.86
N LEU A 54 2.67 -4.37 -4.13
CA LEU A 54 1.99 -3.83 -5.29
C LEU A 54 0.52 -4.25 -5.32
N ASP A 55 -0.39 -3.30 -5.56
CA ASP A 55 -1.82 -3.60 -5.80
C ASP A 55 -2.23 -3.20 -7.22
N GLN A 56 -2.37 -4.19 -8.10
CA GLN A 56 -2.88 -4.00 -9.47
C GLN A 56 -4.22 -4.71 -9.71
N CYS A 57 -4.95 -5.03 -8.64
CA CYS A 57 -6.22 -5.76 -8.75
C CYS A 57 -7.39 -5.10 -8.02
N ASN A 58 -7.21 -4.56 -6.82
CA ASN A 58 -8.31 -3.97 -6.04
C ASN A 58 -8.29 -2.44 -6.11
N GLY A 59 -7.13 -1.83 -5.87
CA GLY A 59 -6.91 -0.38 -5.93
C GLY A 59 -7.42 0.40 -4.71
N HIS A 60 -8.01 -0.27 -3.71
CA HIS A 60 -8.52 0.38 -2.49
C HIS A 60 -7.39 1.08 -1.72
N GLY A 61 -6.30 0.36 -1.44
CA GLY A 61 -5.13 0.93 -0.77
C GLY A 61 -4.42 2.01 -1.59
N THR A 62 -4.41 1.89 -2.93
CA THR A 62 -3.95 2.96 -3.84
C THR A 62 -4.79 4.22 -3.70
N HIS A 63 -6.12 4.09 -3.64
CA HIS A 63 -7.02 5.22 -3.45
C HIS A 63 -6.82 5.88 -2.07
N VAL A 64 -6.72 5.08 -1.00
CA VAL A 64 -6.39 5.57 0.35
C VAL A 64 -5.03 6.30 0.36
N ALA A 65 -4.00 5.71 -0.22
CA ALA A 65 -2.69 6.33 -0.37
C ALA A 65 -2.75 7.65 -1.15
N GLY A 66 -3.62 7.73 -2.16
CA GLY A 66 -3.89 8.93 -2.92
C GLY A 66 -4.45 10.06 -2.06
N LEU A 67 -5.49 9.78 -1.26
CA LEU A 67 -6.06 10.74 -0.31
C LEU A 67 -5.02 11.26 0.68
N VAL A 68 -4.09 10.39 1.11
CA VAL A 68 -3.04 10.76 2.06
C VAL A 68 -1.95 11.59 1.40
N ALA A 69 -1.38 11.17 0.27
CA ALA A 69 -0.14 11.76 -0.21
C ALA A 69 0.06 11.78 -1.73
N ALA A 70 -1.00 11.67 -2.54
CA ALA A 70 -0.92 11.92 -3.98
C ALA A 70 -0.36 13.32 -4.26
N LYS A 71 0.39 13.42 -5.36
CA LYS A 71 0.88 14.68 -5.89
C LYS A 71 0.81 14.69 -7.42
N SER A 72 -0.25 15.27 -7.96
CA SER A 72 -0.42 15.59 -9.37
C SER A 72 -1.24 16.87 -9.53
N ASP A 73 -1.36 17.38 -10.76
CA ASP A 73 -2.18 18.57 -11.04
C ASP A 73 -3.69 18.33 -10.83
N MET A 74 -4.13 17.07 -10.84
CA MET A 74 -5.55 16.69 -10.70
C MET A 74 -5.89 16.12 -9.32
N ALA A 75 -4.90 15.62 -8.57
CA ALA A 75 -5.10 14.98 -7.28
C ALA A 75 -3.99 15.36 -6.30
N MET A 76 -4.39 15.97 -5.19
CA MET A 76 -3.49 16.37 -4.09
C MET A 76 -3.98 15.74 -2.80
N GLY A 77 -3.15 14.89 -2.21
CA GLY A 77 -3.43 14.31 -0.90
C GLY A 77 -3.30 15.35 0.23
N THR A 78 -3.72 15.00 1.44
CA THR A 78 -3.61 15.87 2.62
C THR A 78 -2.15 16.16 3.00
N ALA A 79 -1.25 15.22 2.78
CA ALA A 79 0.18 15.31 3.08
C ALA A 79 1.06 14.92 1.87
N PRO A 80 1.07 15.68 0.76
CA PRO A 80 1.79 15.32 -0.47
C PRO A 80 3.32 15.21 -0.31
N GLY A 81 3.89 15.73 0.78
CA GLY A 81 5.31 15.60 1.11
C GLY A 81 5.67 14.40 2.00
N ALA A 82 4.70 13.63 2.49
CA ALA A 82 4.95 12.46 3.34
C ALA A 82 5.57 11.31 2.55
N THR A 83 6.37 10.47 3.21
CA THR A 83 6.83 9.19 2.65
C THR A 83 5.85 8.11 3.05
N LEU A 84 5.43 7.27 2.10
CA LEU A 84 4.47 6.19 2.34
C LEU A 84 5.19 4.86 2.55
N GLY A 85 4.62 4.04 3.42
CA GLY A 85 4.85 2.61 3.52
C GLY A 85 3.63 1.83 3.06
N ALA A 86 3.82 0.79 2.25
CA ALA A 86 2.74 -0.07 1.78
C ALA A 86 2.77 -1.42 2.53
N TYR A 87 1.82 -1.67 3.41
CA TYR A 87 1.67 -2.94 4.11
C TYR A 87 0.41 -3.62 3.62
N ARG A 88 0.60 -4.59 2.72
CA ARG A 88 -0.51 -5.31 2.10
C ARG A 88 -0.94 -6.47 2.98
N VAL A 89 -2.22 -6.53 3.31
CA VAL A 89 -2.81 -7.57 4.18
C VAL A 89 -4.02 -8.25 3.55
N PHE A 90 -4.38 -7.87 2.33
CA PHE A 90 -5.43 -8.52 1.53
C PHE A 90 -4.81 -9.10 0.25
N GLY A 91 -5.35 -10.23 -0.22
CA GLY A 91 -5.18 -10.62 -1.61
C GLY A 91 -6.11 -9.83 -2.54
N CYS A 92 -6.24 -10.26 -3.79
CA CYS A 92 -7.06 -9.53 -4.76
C CYS A 92 -8.56 -9.58 -4.49
N THR A 93 -9.01 -10.56 -3.70
CA THR A 93 -10.42 -10.76 -3.34
C THR A 93 -10.53 -11.27 -1.90
N GLY A 94 -11.74 -11.25 -1.33
CA GLY A 94 -12.00 -11.84 -0.03
C GLY A 94 -11.79 -10.86 1.13
N SER A 95 -11.27 -11.36 2.24
CA SER A 95 -11.16 -10.59 3.49
C SER A 95 -9.83 -10.87 4.19
N VAL A 96 -9.51 -10.08 5.22
CA VAL A 96 -8.32 -10.24 6.05
C VAL A 96 -8.67 -10.80 7.42
N GLU A 97 -7.84 -11.72 7.93
CA GLU A 97 -7.91 -12.19 9.31
C GLU A 97 -7.07 -11.32 10.26
N MET A 98 -7.46 -11.27 11.53
CA MET A 98 -6.83 -10.42 12.55
C MET A 98 -5.31 -10.65 12.69
N HIS A 99 -4.84 -11.88 12.48
CA HIS A 99 -3.41 -12.20 12.63
C HIS A 99 -2.53 -11.47 11.60
N LEU A 100 -3.02 -11.28 10.37
CA LEU A 100 -2.32 -10.50 9.34
C LEU A 100 -2.33 -9.01 9.66
N MET A 101 -3.47 -8.51 10.14
CA MET A 101 -3.62 -7.12 10.58
C MET A 101 -2.63 -6.78 11.71
N ILE A 102 -2.46 -7.67 12.70
CA ILE A 102 -1.49 -7.47 13.79
C ILE A 102 -0.05 -7.54 13.27
N SER A 103 0.23 -8.40 12.29
CA SER A 103 1.59 -8.55 11.74
C SER A 103 2.09 -7.30 11.01
N ALA A 104 1.18 -6.43 10.57
CA ALA A 104 1.48 -5.22 9.80
C ALA A 104 1.61 -3.93 10.64
N MET A 105 1.34 -3.99 11.96
CA MET A 105 1.43 -2.85 12.90
C MET A 105 2.82 -2.74 13.53
#